data_AF-A0A8S9XGV9-F1
#
_entry.id   AF-A0A8S9XGV9-F1
#
_cell.length_a   1.000
_cell.length_b   1.000
_cell.length_c   1.000
_cell.angle_alpha   90.00
_cell.angle_beta   90.00
_cell.angle_gamma   90.00
#
_symmetry.space_group_name_H-M   'P 1'
#
loop_
_entity.id
_entity.type
_entity.pdbx_description
1 polymer ?
#
loop_
_entity_poly.entity_id
_entity_poly.type
_entity_poly.pdbx_seq_one_letter_code
_entity_poly.pdbx_strand_id
1 'polypeptide(L)'
;MRIIQWYSENLRYFGYLGIPKYHQPKSFNERMDPFFVMLVKECPKIETFVIREKVSTSTVLLVAEQCKSLKKYYVRRNAVILKCDWPCNPIWEDDYFNWLKKSSRSYEETENEVSRILGFRWKMLSDKEFVGLSPPLYTLAIGIEKRQSCPTDPPTSTPRFTSVPRLTSTKVPKRPLNAKLNIWNGRTGLSAMSSIDDFLGSLLTVAAKAGRIAKACREDEHLLSLLVQEKKESEKNPRFLHDFKTLADVLVQEVIKYHVSSKFPELKGHIYGEETNEFSNGESSIIVEVKETEIETTALLNQVLDDEQAANALAKVIHNDEDFEEVANNLSISQLPEELGIWIDPIDSTSEYIQGRTGEDSGLVRTGLPCVTVLIGVFDRLTGAPLVGVVNQPFAEKDDGWTSKYFYGVNLQDLNVTHPPSFLPSNEKLVAVSSSEDADIKEILSDNGYTPVEIAGAGYKLLKIITGEVCAYVLSKPTTFLWDTCACNAILEAQGGGIINYSTLEPVRYRAGQGVKECCNDGGIIAYRNDEIINHLIQILNLVK
;
A
#
# COMPACT_ATOMS: atom_id res chain seq x y z
N MET A 1 7.59 -13.67 -2.77
CA MET A 1 7.67 -13.18 -4.17
C MET A 1 9.09 -12.89 -4.67
N ARG A 2 10.02 -12.33 -3.87
CA ARG A 2 11.41 -12.01 -4.29
C ARG A 2 12.15 -13.12 -5.07
N ILE A 3 11.94 -14.39 -4.70
CA ILE A 3 12.61 -15.53 -5.36
C ILE A 3 12.15 -15.71 -6.81
N ILE A 4 10.85 -15.57 -7.08
CA ILE A 4 10.31 -15.65 -8.44
C ILE A 4 10.84 -14.46 -9.26
N GLN A 5 10.78 -13.25 -8.69
CA GLN A 5 11.23 -12.03 -9.37
C GLN A 5 12.70 -12.08 -9.81
N TRP A 6 13.59 -12.66 -9.00
CA TRP A 6 15.02 -12.66 -9.28
C TRP A 6 15.52 -13.94 -9.96
N TYR A 7 14.79 -15.05 -9.81
CA TYR A 7 15.29 -16.36 -10.22
C TYR A 7 14.31 -17.17 -11.07
N SER A 8 13.13 -16.66 -11.46
CA SER A 8 12.12 -17.41 -12.25
C SER A 8 12.72 -18.16 -13.44
N GLU A 9 13.58 -17.50 -14.22
CA GLU A 9 14.16 -18.08 -15.42
C GLU A 9 15.27 -19.11 -15.15
N ASN A 10 15.86 -19.15 -13.95
CA ASN A 10 17.10 -19.88 -13.68
C ASN A 10 17.06 -20.78 -12.44
N LEU A 11 15.98 -20.75 -11.65
CA LEU A 11 15.85 -21.54 -10.42
C LEU A 11 15.72 -23.03 -10.74
N ARG A 12 16.78 -23.79 -10.44
CA ARG A 12 16.84 -25.25 -10.68
C ARG A 12 16.65 -26.09 -9.42
N TYR A 13 16.99 -25.53 -8.26
CA TYR A 13 16.96 -26.23 -6.98
C TYR A 13 16.28 -25.31 -5.97
N PHE A 14 15.24 -25.81 -5.32
CA PHE A 14 14.57 -25.05 -4.27
C PHE A 14 14.16 -25.97 -3.13
N GLY A 15 14.29 -25.44 -1.91
CA GLY A 15 13.77 -26.06 -0.71
C GLY A 15 14.75 -26.00 0.44
N TYR A 16 14.28 -26.43 1.60
CA TYR A 16 15.04 -26.36 2.83
C TYR A 16 15.30 -27.74 3.41
N LEU A 17 16.51 -27.94 3.93
CA LEU A 17 16.90 -29.16 4.63
C LEU A 17 16.63 -29.06 6.14
N GLY A 18 16.64 -30.22 6.78
CA GLY A 18 16.42 -30.35 8.22
C GLY A 18 14.95 -30.18 8.65
N ILE A 19 14.69 -30.46 9.93
CA ILE A 19 13.35 -30.37 10.50
C ILE A 19 13.16 -28.98 11.12
N PRO A 20 12.08 -28.25 10.77
CA PRO A 20 11.74 -26.97 11.40
C PRO A 20 11.59 -27.09 12.91
N LYS A 21 12.18 -26.15 13.66
CA LYS A 21 12.10 -26.04 15.13
C LYS A 21 11.16 -24.91 15.58
N TYR A 22 10.22 -24.53 14.73
CA TYR A 22 9.24 -23.46 14.96
C TYR A 22 7.83 -23.95 14.66
N HIS A 23 6.81 -23.22 15.11
CA HIS A 23 5.42 -23.57 14.87
C HIS A 23 5.10 -23.59 13.37
N GLN A 24 4.42 -24.63 12.89
CA GLN A 24 3.96 -24.70 11.51
C GLN A 24 2.43 -24.62 11.48
N PRO A 25 1.85 -23.62 10.78
CA PRO A 25 0.41 -23.39 10.78
C PRO A 25 -0.35 -24.59 10.23
N LYS A 26 -1.56 -24.82 10.75
CA LYS A 26 -2.45 -25.91 10.29
C LYS A 26 -3.52 -25.43 9.31
N SER A 27 -3.93 -24.15 9.39
CA SER A 27 -4.92 -23.56 8.50
C SER A 27 -4.37 -23.41 7.08
N PHE A 28 -5.17 -23.73 6.05
CA PHE A 28 -4.72 -23.64 4.65
C PHE A 28 -4.21 -22.23 4.29
N ASN A 29 -4.93 -21.19 4.73
CA ASN A 29 -4.64 -19.78 4.42
C ASN A 29 -3.32 -19.27 5.00
N GLU A 30 -2.76 -19.97 6.00
CA GLU A 30 -1.51 -19.60 6.66
C GLU A 30 -0.33 -20.49 6.22
N ARG A 31 -0.61 -21.61 5.52
CA ARG A 31 0.44 -22.52 5.06
C ARG A 31 1.05 -22.05 3.75
N MET A 32 2.24 -22.56 3.46
CA MET A 32 2.97 -22.26 2.24
C MET A 32 2.41 -22.97 0.99
N ASP A 33 1.28 -23.69 1.12
CA ASP A 33 0.62 -24.41 0.02
C ASP A 33 0.46 -23.54 -1.25
N PRO A 34 -0.15 -22.33 -1.19
CA PRO A 34 -0.36 -21.51 -2.38
C PRO A 34 0.96 -21.04 -2.99
N PHE A 35 1.92 -20.68 -2.13
CA PHE A 35 3.22 -20.21 -2.56
C PHE A 35 4.01 -21.29 -3.31
N PHE A 36 4.00 -22.55 -2.85
CA PHE A 36 4.75 -23.61 -3.53
C PHE A 36 4.22 -23.95 -4.91
N VAL A 37 2.89 -23.98 -5.07
CA VAL A 37 2.26 -24.21 -6.38
C VAL A 37 2.55 -23.04 -7.33
N MET A 38 2.40 -21.80 -6.84
CA MET A 38 2.78 -20.61 -7.62
C MET A 38 4.26 -20.64 -8.00
N LEU A 39 5.16 -20.99 -7.07
CA LEU A 39 6.60 -21.03 -7.32
C LEU A 39 6.96 -22.01 -8.44
N VAL A 40 6.38 -23.21 -8.48
CA VAL A 40 6.69 -24.16 -9.55
C VAL A 40 6.04 -23.82 -10.88
N LYS A 41 4.92 -23.08 -10.87
CA LYS A 41 4.28 -22.55 -12.07
C LYS A 41 5.13 -21.45 -12.73
N GLU A 42 5.66 -20.54 -11.93
CA GLU A 42 6.44 -19.38 -12.40
C GLU A 42 7.93 -19.70 -12.64
N CYS A 43 8.44 -20.82 -12.11
CA CYS A 43 9.83 -21.25 -12.27
C CYS A 43 9.92 -22.57 -13.07
N PRO A 44 9.85 -22.53 -14.41
CA PRO A 44 9.70 -23.73 -15.24
C PRO A 44 10.94 -24.65 -15.24
N LYS A 45 12.08 -24.21 -14.69
CA LYS A 45 13.34 -24.96 -14.67
C LYS A 45 13.63 -25.68 -13.35
N ILE A 46 12.70 -25.72 -12.39
CA ILE A 46 12.92 -26.42 -11.11
C ILE A 46 13.07 -27.93 -11.34
N GLU A 47 14.27 -28.45 -11.11
CA GLU A 47 14.60 -29.87 -11.26
C GLU A 47 14.56 -30.60 -9.91
N THR A 48 14.85 -29.90 -8.81
CA THR A 48 14.80 -30.44 -7.44
C THR A 48 13.97 -29.56 -6.53
N PHE A 49 12.97 -30.15 -5.89
CA PHE A 49 12.07 -29.45 -4.96
C PHE A 49 12.00 -30.19 -3.62
N VAL A 50 12.26 -29.48 -2.52
CA VAL A 50 12.28 -30.03 -1.15
C VAL A 50 11.29 -29.27 -0.27
N ILE A 51 10.28 -29.98 0.24
CA ILE A 51 9.26 -29.42 1.14
C ILE A 51 9.42 -30.04 2.53
N ARG A 52 9.74 -29.20 3.53
CA ARG A 52 9.74 -29.56 4.96
C ARG A 52 8.58 -28.91 5.73
N GLU A 53 7.96 -27.92 5.10
CA GLU A 53 6.84 -27.12 5.58
C GLU A 53 5.56 -27.95 5.62
N LYS A 54 4.60 -27.54 6.46
CA LYS A 54 3.32 -28.24 6.55
C LYS A 54 2.47 -27.95 5.31
N VAL A 55 2.06 -28.98 4.59
CA VAL A 55 1.30 -28.87 3.33
C VAL A 55 0.21 -29.94 3.25
N SER A 56 -0.81 -29.75 2.40
CA SER A 56 -1.83 -30.77 2.13
C SER A 56 -1.36 -31.83 1.12
N THR A 57 -2.00 -32.99 1.13
CA THR A 57 -1.86 -34.01 0.07
C THR A 57 -2.23 -33.46 -1.31
N SER A 58 -3.23 -32.59 -1.41
CA SER A 58 -3.57 -31.89 -2.67
C SER A 58 -2.43 -31.00 -3.19
N THR A 59 -1.72 -30.30 -2.32
CA THR A 59 -0.56 -29.48 -2.72
C THR A 59 0.56 -30.33 -3.28
N VAL A 60 0.81 -31.49 -2.67
CA VAL A 60 1.83 -32.44 -3.15
C VAL A 60 1.53 -32.90 -4.57
N LEU A 61 0.25 -33.18 -4.86
CA LEU A 61 -0.20 -33.56 -6.20
C LEU A 61 -0.09 -32.41 -7.20
N LEU A 62 -0.54 -31.22 -6.83
CA LEU A 62 -0.49 -30.04 -7.68
C LEU A 62 0.95 -29.64 -8.06
N VAL A 63 1.88 -29.72 -7.11
CA VAL A 63 3.31 -29.45 -7.39
C VAL A 63 3.87 -30.47 -8.39
N ALA A 64 3.59 -31.76 -8.20
CA ALA A 64 4.05 -32.80 -9.12
C ALA A 64 3.43 -32.63 -10.51
N GLU A 65 2.14 -32.29 -10.59
CA GLU A 65 1.43 -32.11 -11.85
C GLU A 65 1.95 -30.89 -12.61
N GLN A 66 2.12 -29.74 -11.95
CA GLN A 66 2.46 -28.49 -12.64
C GLN A 66 3.95 -28.38 -12.99
N CYS A 67 4.85 -28.97 -12.20
CA CYS A 67 6.29 -28.87 -12.40
C CYS A 67 6.82 -29.95 -13.35
N LYS A 68 6.64 -29.78 -14.67
CA LYS A 68 7.03 -30.80 -15.67
C LYS A 68 8.54 -31.11 -15.73
N SER A 69 9.39 -30.20 -15.22
CA SER A 69 10.86 -30.35 -15.17
C SER A 69 11.37 -31.06 -13.91
N LEU A 70 10.47 -31.42 -12.98
CA LEU A 70 10.82 -31.97 -11.67
C LEU A 70 11.41 -33.38 -11.78
N LYS A 71 12.69 -33.52 -11.43
CA LYS A 71 13.43 -34.80 -11.41
C LYS A 71 13.53 -35.38 -10.00
N LYS A 72 13.61 -34.51 -8.99
CA LYS A 72 13.79 -34.89 -7.59
C LYS A 72 12.79 -34.14 -6.74
N TYR A 73 11.83 -34.87 -6.20
CA TYR A 73 10.81 -34.29 -5.32
C TYR A 73 10.90 -34.93 -3.94
N TYR A 74 11.17 -34.14 -2.92
CA TYR A 74 11.36 -34.63 -1.55
C TYR A 74 10.38 -33.93 -0.61
N VAL A 75 9.50 -34.71 0.02
CA VAL A 75 8.47 -34.17 0.92
C VAL A 75 8.54 -34.92 2.25
N ARG A 76 8.56 -34.17 3.35
CA ARG A 76 8.54 -34.72 4.72
C ARG A 76 7.14 -35.23 5.07
N ARG A 77 6.97 -36.55 5.22
CA ARG A 77 5.67 -37.19 5.45
C ARG A 77 4.92 -36.66 6.67
N ASN A 78 5.63 -36.45 7.79
CA ASN A 78 5.01 -35.95 9.04
C ASN A 78 4.50 -34.49 8.94
N ALA A 79 4.90 -33.76 7.89
CA ALA A 79 4.41 -32.42 7.61
C ALA A 79 3.25 -32.42 6.59
N VAL A 80 2.84 -33.58 6.06
CA VAL A 80 1.74 -33.64 5.09
C VAL A 80 0.42 -33.90 5.80
N ILE A 81 -0.52 -32.97 5.66
CA ILE A 81 -1.89 -33.09 6.14
C ILE A 81 -2.73 -33.80 5.08
N LEU A 82 -3.46 -34.84 5.48
CA LEU A 82 -4.37 -35.57 4.60
C LEU A 82 -5.65 -34.76 4.33
N LYS A 83 -5.60 -33.87 3.34
CA LYS A 83 -6.69 -32.96 2.95
C LYS A 83 -6.64 -32.61 1.47
N CYS A 84 -7.81 -32.32 0.90
CA CYS A 84 -7.99 -31.58 -0.34
C CYS A 84 -8.66 -30.24 -0.01
N ASP A 85 -7.88 -29.31 0.56
CA ASP A 85 -8.38 -28.03 1.09
C ASP A 85 -8.13 -26.83 0.17
N TRP A 86 -7.72 -27.08 -1.08
CA TRP A 86 -7.69 -26.06 -2.12
C TRP A 86 -9.11 -25.64 -2.52
N PRO A 87 -9.41 -24.33 -2.61
CA PRO A 87 -10.68 -23.86 -3.16
C PRO A 87 -10.82 -24.31 -4.62
N CYS A 88 -12.05 -24.59 -5.03
CA CYS A 88 -12.31 -24.98 -6.42
C CYS A 88 -11.97 -23.80 -7.34
N ASN A 89 -10.97 -23.97 -8.20
CA ASN A 89 -10.66 -22.96 -9.21
C ASN A 89 -11.74 -23.01 -10.31
N PRO A 90 -12.39 -21.89 -10.67
CA PRO A 90 -13.43 -21.87 -11.71
C PRO A 90 -12.95 -22.37 -13.09
N ILE A 91 -11.63 -22.36 -13.33
CA ILE A 91 -11.00 -22.78 -14.58
C ILE A 91 -10.76 -24.31 -14.61
N TRP A 92 -10.83 -25.00 -13.47
CA TRP A 92 -10.66 -26.44 -13.43
C TRP A 92 -11.90 -27.15 -13.95
N GLU A 93 -11.71 -28.02 -14.94
CA GLU A 93 -12.74 -28.97 -15.34
C GLU A 93 -13.12 -29.88 -14.16
N ASP A 94 -14.40 -30.27 -14.09
CA ASP A 94 -14.92 -31.09 -12.98
C ASP A 94 -14.12 -32.39 -12.80
N ASP A 95 -13.69 -33.01 -13.89
CA ASP A 95 -12.89 -34.24 -13.87
C ASP A 95 -11.51 -34.02 -13.23
N TYR A 96 -10.90 -32.86 -13.45
CA TYR A 96 -9.61 -32.50 -12.83
C TYR A 96 -9.75 -32.35 -11.31
N PHE A 97 -10.78 -31.63 -10.86
CA PHE A 97 -10.98 -31.44 -9.42
C PHE A 97 -11.42 -32.73 -8.72
N ASN A 98 -12.21 -33.58 -9.40
CA ASN A 98 -12.56 -34.90 -8.91
C ASN A 98 -11.34 -35.81 -8.78
N TRP A 99 -10.42 -35.77 -9.75
CA TRP A 99 -9.13 -36.44 -9.67
C TRP A 99 -8.35 -35.96 -8.45
N LEU A 100 -8.21 -34.65 -8.25
CA LEU A 100 -7.45 -34.08 -7.13
C LEU A 100 -8.04 -34.51 -5.78
N LYS A 101 -9.36 -34.42 -5.64
CA LYS A 101 -10.10 -34.87 -4.46
C LYS A 101 -9.91 -36.36 -4.19
N LYS A 102 -9.96 -37.20 -5.23
CA LYS A 102 -9.79 -38.65 -5.10
C LYS A 102 -8.36 -38.99 -4.68
N SER A 103 -7.37 -38.51 -5.42
CA SER A 103 -5.95 -38.81 -5.20
C SER A 103 -5.40 -38.27 -3.87
N SER A 104 -6.10 -37.33 -3.24
CA SER A 104 -5.74 -36.75 -1.93
C SER A 104 -6.32 -37.50 -0.71
N ARG A 105 -7.10 -38.58 -0.89
CA ARG A 105 -7.84 -39.22 0.23
C ARG A 105 -6.99 -40.11 1.12
N SER A 106 -5.89 -40.64 0.60
CA SER A 106 -4.92 -41.38 1.40
C SER A 106 -3.51 -41.02 0.97
N TYR A 107 -2.55 -41.16 1.88
CA TYR A 107 -1.15 -40.99 1.52
C TYR A 107 -0.67 -41.99 0.45
N GLU A 108 -1.23 -43.21 0.44
CA GLU A 108 -0.90 -44.23 -0.56
C GLU A 108 -1.40 -43.83 -1.95
N GLU A 109 -2.64 -43.35 -2.06
CA GLU A 109 -3.17 -42.81 -3.32
C GLU A 109 -2.37 -41.60 -3.79
N THR A 110 -2.00 -40.70 -2.89
CA THR A 110 -1.15 -39.54 -3.21
C THR A 110 0.22 -40.00 -3.72
N GLU A 111 0.88 -40.95 -3.05
CA GLU A 111 2.20 -41.45 -3.46
C GLU A 111 2.15 -42.21 -4.80
N ASN A 112 1.12 -43.03 -5.01
CA ASN A 112 0.90 -43.74 -6.27
C ASN A 112 0.69 -42.76 -7.43
N GLU A 113 -0.10 -41.72 -7.21
CA GLU A 113 -0.42 -40.74 -8.23
C GLU A 113 0.77 -39.83 -8.56
N VAL A 114 1.52 -39.38 -7.56
CA VAL A 114 2.79 -38.67 -7.78
C VAL A 114 3.80 -39.57 -8.51
N SER A 115 3.88 -40.85 -8.16
CA SER A 115 4.73 -41.82 -8.87
C SER A 115 4.35 -41.94 -10.34
N ARG A 116 3.04 -41.95 -10.64
CA ARG A 116 2.50 -41.98 -12.00
C ARG A 116 2.88 -40.72 -12.78
N ILE A 117 2.74 -39.54 -12.17
CA ILE A 117 3.08 -38.24 -12.78
C ILE A 117 4.57 -38.15 -13.07
N LEU A 118 5.43 -38.53 -12.12
CA LEU A 118 6.88 -38.40 -12.25
C LEU A 118 7.53 -39.53 -13.07
N GLY A 119 6.80 -40.63 -13.32
CA GLY A 119 7.29 -41.77 -14.10
C GLY A 119 8.28 -42.68 -13.37
N PHE A 120 8.41 -42.55 -12.04
CA PHE A 120 9.22 -43.42 -11.19
C PHE A 120 8.58 -43.61 -9.83
N ARG A 121 8.98 -44.66 -9.11
CA ARG A 121 8.46 -44.92 -7.77
C ARG A 121 8.86 -43.79 -6.82
N TRP A 122 7.86 -43.06 -6.37
CA TRP A 122 7.99 -41.94 -5.44
C TRP A 122 7.28 -42.24 -4.13
N LYS A 123 7.84 -41.78 -3.02
CA LYS A 123 7.19 -41.80 -1.70
C LYS A 123 7.60 -40.57 -0.90
N MET A 124 6.74 -40.15 0.03
CA MET A 124 7.12 -39.19 1.06
C MET A 124 8.15 -39.81 1.99
N LEU A 125 8.99 -38.96 2.57
CA LEU A 125 10.09 -39.39 3.43
C LEU A 125 9.68 -39.34 4.89
N SER A 126 10.03 -40.36 5.65
CA SER A 126 10.03 -40.28 7.11
C SER A 126 11.00 -39.21 7.60
N ASP A 127 10.83 -38.71 8.82
CA ASP A 127 11.73 -37.70 9.40
C ASP A 127 13.21 -38.14 9.39
N LYS A 128 13.46 -39.44 9.63
CA LYS A 128 14.81 -40.02 9.57
C LYS A 128 15.39 -39.97 8.15
N GLU A 129 14.61 -40.35 7.15
CA GLU A 129 15.03 -40.28 5.74
C GLU A 129 15.21 -38.82 5.28
N PHE A 130 14.33 -37.92 5.74
CA PHE A 130 14.36 -36.50 5.39
C PHE A 130 15.59 -35.79 5.98
N VAL A 131 15.96 -36.07 7.23
CA VAL A 131 17.18 -35.53 7.85
C VAL A 131 18.44 -36.05 7.15
N GLY A 132 18.41 -37.28 6.63
CA GLY A 132 19.49 -37.86 5.85
C GLY A 132 19.61 -37.36 4.40
N LEU A 133 18.76 -36.41 3.98
CA LEU A 133 18.80 -35.86 2.63
C LEU A 133 20.08 -35.06 2.39
N SER A 134 20.85 -35.49 1.39
CA SER A 134 21.97 -34.73 0.83
C SER A 134 21.75 -34.52 -0.68
N PRO A 135 20.75 -33.71 -1.10
CA PRO A 135 20.57 -33.39 -2.50
C PRO A 135 21.83 -32.67 -3.03
N PRO A 136 22.16 -32.82 -4.32
CA PRO A 136 23.33 -32.19 -4.91
C PRO A 136 23.11 -30.68 -5.04
N LEU A 137 23.23 -29.97 -3.92
CA LEU A 137 23.11 -28.51 -3.84
C LEU A 137 24.47 -27.82 -4.09
N TYR A 138 25.58 -28.58 -4.20
CA TYR A 138 26.96 -28.04 -4.17
C TYR A 138 27.95 -28.59 -5.22
N THR A 139 27.52 -29.29 -6.28
CA THR A 139 28.46 -29.81 -7.29
C THR A 139 28.79 -28.82 -8.42
N LEU A 140 28.89 -27.53 -8.12
CA LEU A 140 29.36 -26.48 -9.03
C LEU A 140 30.16 -25.44 -8.23
N ALA A 141 31.36 -25.79 -7.73
CA ALA A 141 32.48 -24.86 -7.47
C ALA A 141 33.69 -25.52 -6.77
N ILE A 142 34.17 -26.70 -7.17
CA ILE A 142 35.58 -27.06 -6.94
C ILE A 142 36.07 -27.93 -8.11
N GLY A 143 36.47 -27.27 -9.20
CA GLY A 143 37.44 -27.86 -10.12
C GLY A 143 38.81 -27.82 -9.43
N ILE A 144 39.24 -28.95 -8.87
CA ILE A 144 40.62 -29.12 -8.42
C ILE A 144 41.48 -29.27 -9.69
N GLU A 145 41.88 -28.15 -10.29
CA GLU A 145 43.10 -28.12 -11.08
C GLU A 145 44.28 -28.01 -10.12
N LYS A 146 45.07 -29.08 -10.06
CA LYS A 146 46.42 -29.05 -9.47
C LYS A 146 47.23 -27.95 -10.15
N ARG A 147 47.68 -26.94 -9.40
CA ARG A 147 48.84 -26.14 -9.79
C ARG A 147 49.93 -26.20 -8.73
N GLN A 148 51.12 -26.36 -9.28
CA GLN A 148 52.40 -26.60 -8.63
C GLN A 148 52.88 -25.40 -7.80
N SER A 149 53.83 -25.73 -6.93
CA SER A 149 54.47 -24.98 -5.86
C SER A 149 55.42 -23.84 -6.26
N CYS A 150 55.44 -22.81 -5.37
CA CYS A 150 56.57 -21.98 -4.89
C CYS A 150 57.14 -20.83 -5.77
N PRO A 151 57.86 -19.83 -5.19
CA PRO A 151 58.06 -19.46 -3.78
C PRO A 151 57.87 -17.94 -3.44
N THR A 152 57.97 -17.66 -2.14
CA THR A 152 57.94 -16.38 -1.39
C THR A 152 59.08 -15.41 -1.66
N ASP A 153 58.86 -14.08 -1.50
CA ASP A 153 59.72 -13.11 -0.77
C ASP A 153 59.19 -11.62 -0.78
N PRO A 154 59.68 -10.70 0.09
CA PRO A 154 58.88 -9.74 0.90
C PRO A 154 58.86 -8.27 0.40
N PRO A 155 58.16 -7.31 1.07
CA PRO A 155 57.87 -6.00 0.50
C PRO A 155 58.88 -4.90 0.88
N THR A 156 59.16 -3.99 -0.06
CA THR A 156 59.86 -2.72 0.20
C THR A 156 59.26 -1.54 -0.58
N SER A 157 59.24 -0.41 0.13
CA SER A 157 59.33 0.99 -0.32
C SER A 157 58.12 1.76 -0.86
N THR A 158 57.85 2.86 -0.15
CA THR A 158 57.10 4.09 -0.48
C THR A 158 57.64 4.85 -1.70
N PRO A 159 56.89 5.83 -2.27
CA PRO A 159 57.25 7.23 -2.01
C PRO A 159 56.08 8.26 -1.89
N ARG A 160 56.50 9.44 -1.41
CA ARG A 160 55.85 10.70 -0.99
C ARG A 160 54.99 11.43 -2.04
N PHE A 161 54.18 12.42 -1.60
CA PHE A 161 54.21 13.88 -1.96
C PHE A 161 53.05 14.59 -1.21
N THR A 162 53.31 15.40 -0.17
CA THR A 162 53.43 16.89 -0.09
C THR A 162 52.23 17.64 0.49
N SER A 163 52.58 18.64 1.28
CA SER A 163 51.87 19.55 2.19
C SER A 163 51.20 20.76 1.55
N VAL A 164 50.10 21.27 2.13
CA VAL A 164 49.80 22.73 2.28
C VAL A 164 48.73 22.96 3.40
N PRO A 165 48.46 24.20 3.92
CA PRO A 165 48.48 24.50 5.36
C PRO A 165 47.17 25.12 5.92
N ARG A 166 47.22 25.41 7.22
CA ARG A 166 46.19 25.99 8.11
C ARG A 166 46.23 27.54 8.11
N LEU A 167 45.09 28.24 8.30
CA LEU A 167 44.90 29.59 8.96
C LEU A 167 43.38 29.95 8.98
N THR A 168 42.68 29.92 10.13
CA THR A 168 42.30 31.00 11.10
C THR A 168 41.21 32.02 10.71
N SER A 169 40.07 31.94 11.42
CA SER A 169 39.28 32.98 12.12
C SER A 169 39.29 34.44 11.61
N THR A 170 38.10 34.98 11.29
CA THR A 170 37.73 36.40 11.55
C THR A 170 36.23 36.57 11.84
N LYS A 171 35.94 37.66 12.58
CA LYS A 171 34.74 38.06 13.32
C LYS A 171 33.61 38.64 12.44
N VAL A 172 32.37 38.51 12.92
CA VAL A 172 31.16 39.22 12.45
C VAL A 172 30.76 40.33 13.44
N PRO A 173 30.34 41.54 13.00
CA PRO A 173 29.72 42.54 13.87
C PRO A 173 28.18 42.64 13.71
N LYS A 174 27.53 43.23 14.73
CA LYS A 174 26.06 43.35 14.95
C LYS A 174 25.45 44.68 14.45
N ARG A 175 24.24 44.61 13.84
CA ARG A 175 23.00 45.49 13.88
C ARG A 175 23.11 47.02 13.63
N PRO A 176 22.03 47.84 13.37
CA PRO A 176 20.56 47.64 13.56
C PRO A 176 19.56 48.26 12.51
N LEU A 177 18.25 47.99 12.73
CA LEU A 177 16.98 48.74 12.54
C LEU A 177 16.53 49.49 11.23
N ASN A 178 15.26 49.17 10.86
CA ASN A 178 14.16 50.01 10.32
C ASN A 178 14.31 50.85 9.03
N ALA A 179 13.47 50.57 8.02
CA ALA A 179 12.65 51.57 7.33
C ALA A 179 11.58 50.92 6.42
N LYS A 180 10.32 51.35 6.60
CA LYS A 180 9.23 51.21 5.61
C LYS A 180 9.55 52.10 4.40
N LEU A 181 9.40 51.57 3.18
CA LEU A 181 9.15 52.40 2.00
C LEU A 181 8.25 51.65 1.00
N ASN A 182 7.02 52.15 0.88
CA ASN A 182 6.15 51.92 -0.26
C ASN A 182 6.73 52.62 -1.48
N ILE A 183 7.05 51.88 -2.54
CA ILE A 183 7.12 52.43 -3.90
C ILE A 183 6.43 51.42 -4.82
N TRP A 184 5.23 51.80 -5.24
CA TRP A 184 4.54 51.24 -6.40
C TRP A 184 5.19 51.86 -7.64
N ASN A 185 5.62 51.04 -8.61
CA ASN A 185 5.45 51.31 -10.04
C ASN A 185 6.02 50.17 -10.91
N GLY A 186 5.09 49.40 -11.49
CA GLY A 186 5.11 49.00 -12.90
C GLY A 186 6.29 48.19 -13.41
N ARG A 187 6.15 46.85 -13.40
CA ARG A 187 6.57 46.02 -14.53
C ARG A 187 5.50 44.97 -14.85
N THR A 188 5.15 45.01 -16.12
CA THR A 188 4.23 44.17 -16.88
C THR A 188 4.63 42.69 -16.85
N GLY A 189 3.63 41.80 -16.69
CA GLY A 189 3.74 40.39 -17.05
C GLY A 189 4.09 39.45 -15.90
N LEU A 190 3.27 39.41 -14.85
CA LEU A 190 3.06 38.18 -14.07
C LEU A 190 1.56 37.92 -14.10
N SER A 191 1.16 36.76 -14.63
CA SER A 191 -0.17 36.20 -14.37
C SER A 191 -0.34 36.17 -12.86
N ALA A 192 -1.29 36.94 -12.34
CA ALA A 192 -1.61 36.94 -10.94
C ALA A 192 -1.96 35.50 -10.53
N MET A 193 -1.13 34.88 -9.69
CA MET A 193 -1.53 33.69 -8.95
C MET A 193 -2.85 34.04 -8.26
N SER A 194 -3.89 33.23 -8.43
CA SER A 194 -5.00 33.20 -7.47
C SER A 194 -4.37 33.10 -6.07
N SER A 195 -4.82 33.93 -5.13
CA SER A 195 -4.17 34.01 -3.81
C SER A 195 -4.05 32.62 -3.20
N ILE A 196 -2.89 32.25 -2.68
CA ILE A 196 -2.60 30.91 -2.15
C ILE A 196 -3.54 30.54 -0.97
N ASP A 197 -4.12 31.52 -0.29
CA ASP A 197 -5.20 31.39 0.70
C ASP A 197 -6.44 30.67 0.12
N ASP A 198 -6.62 30.76 -1.19
CA ASP A 198 -7.66 30.10 -1.98
C ASP A 198 -7.31 28.64 -2.29
N PHE A 199 -6.04 28.22 -2.20
CA PHE A 199 -5.61 26.86 -2.55
C PHE A 199 -6.13 25.82 -1.56
N LEU A 200 -5.84 25.98 -0.26
CA LEU A 200 -6.35 25.07 0.77
C LEU A 200 -7.88 25.08 0.81
N GLY A 201 -8.50 26.26 0.70
CA GLY A 201 -9.95 26.40 0.61
C GLY A 201 -10.52 25.59 -0.57
N SER A 202 -9.87 25.65 -1.73
CA SER A 202 -10.28 24.85 -2.90
C SER A 202 -10.15 23.35 -2.70
N LEU A 203 -9.07 22.91 -2.04
CA LEU A 203 -8.89 21.49 -1.70
C LEU A 203 -9.96 21.00 -0.71
N LEU A 204 -10.35 21.83 0.26
CA LEU A 204 -11.41 21.51 1.20
C LEU A 204 -12.79 21.46 0.52
N THR A 205 -13.11 22.45 -0.31
CA THR A 205 -14.36 22.47 -1.09
C THR A 205 -14.47 21.23 -1.97
N VAL A 206 -13.40 20.85 -2.65
CA VAL A 206 -13.43 19.69 -3.55
C VAL A 206 -13.42 18.36 -2.76
N ALA A 207 -12.75 18.28 -1.62
CA ALA A 207 -12.87 17.13 -0.71
C ALA A 207 -14.30 17.00 -0.18
N ALA A 208 -14.98 18.10 0.12
CA ALA A 208 -16.38 18.10 0.55
C ALA A 208 -17.32 17.63 -0.57
N LYS A 209 -17.10 18.10 -1.81
CA LYS A 209 -17.83 17.61 -2.99
C LYS A 209 -17.59 16.10 -3.20
N ALA A 210 -16.36 15.62 -3.09
CA ALA A 210 -16.02 14.20 -3.14
C ALA A 210 -16.79 13.37 -2.08
N GLY A 211 -16.85 13.85 -0.84
CA GLY A 211 -17.61 13.19 0.22
C GLY A 211 -19.12 13.17 -0.04
N ARG A 212 -19.69 14.22 -0.65
CA ARG A 212 -21.10 14.25 -1.08
C ARG A 212 -21.38 13.19 -2.16
N ILE A 213 -20.49 13.06 -3.14
CA ILE A 213 -20.59 12.03 -4.19
C ILE A 213 -20.53 10.63 -3.56
N ALA A 214 -19.55 10.37 -2.67
CA ALA A 214 -19.44 9.09 -1.99
C ALA A 214 -20.70 8.74 -1.18
N LYS A 215 -21.32 9.72 -0.49
CA LYS A 215 -22.59 9.51 0.21
C LYS A 215 -23.75 9.24 -0.74
N ALA A 216 -23.90 10.04 -1.79
CA ALA A 216 -24.98 9.88 -2.78
C ALA A 216 -24.92 8.50 -3.46
N CYS A 217 -23.73 8.06 -3.87
CA CYS A 217 -23.52 6.73 -4.44
C CYS A 217 -23.84 5.60 -3.46
N ARG A 218 -23.65 5.81 -2.15
CA ARG A 218 -23.87 4.80 -1.11
C ARG A 218 -25.31 4.72 -0.63
N GLU A 219 -26.01 5.85 -0.59
CA GLU A 219 -27.40 5.96 -0.12
C GLU A 219 -28.42 5.42 -1.14
N ASP A 220 -28.05 5.38 -2.42
CA ASP A 220 -28.85 4.80 -3.49
C ASP A 220 -28.36 3.36 -3.81
N GLU A 221 -29.15 2.36 -3.42
CA GLU A 221 -28.81 0.94 -3.64
C GLU A 221 -28.71 0.57 -5.12
N HIS A 222 -29.50 1.21 -5.98
CA HIS A 222 -29.48 0.97 -7.42
C HIS A 222 -28.18 1.51 -8.01
N LEU A 223 -27.82 2.75 -7.69
CA LEU A 223 -26.52 3.34 -8.03
C LEU A 223 -25.38 2.45 -7.53
N LEU A 224 -25.35 2.11 -6.24
CA LEU A 224 -24.26 1.30 -5.68
C LEU A 224 -24.06 -0.03 -6.43
N SER A 225 -25.16 -0.70 -6.84
CA SER A 225 -25.10 -1.95 -7.58
C SER A 225 -24.48 -1.82 -8.98
N LEU A 226 -24.67 -0.66 -9.64
CA LEU A 226 -24.11 -0.36 -10.96
C LEU A 226 -22.64 0.06 -10.89
N LEU A 227 -22.22 0.59 -9.74
CA LEU A 227 -20.92 1.22 -9.60
C LEU A 227 -19.79 0.22 -9.27
N VAL A 228 -20.07 -1.01 -8.87
CA VAL A 228 -19.04 -1.97 -8.43
C VAL A 228 -18.52 -2.82 -9.61
N GLN A 229 -17.24 -2.69 -9.95
CA GLN A 229 -16.55 -3.54 -10.91
C GLN A 229 -15.27 -4.11 -10.31
N GLU A 230 -14.89 -5.35 -10.65
CA GLU A 230 -13.62 -5.92 -10.19
C GLU A 230 -12.45 -5.33 -11.01
N LYS A 231 -11.38 -4.90 -10.33
CA LYS A 231 -10.15 -4.37 -10.97
C LYS A 231 -9.52 -5.42 -11.88
N LYS A 232 -8.89 -4.98 -12.98
CA LYS A 232 -8.07 -5.87 -13.83
C LYS A 232 -6.85 -6.35 -13.05
N GLU A 233 -6.34 -7.55 -13.33
CA GLU A 233 -5.18 -8.15 -12.62
C GLU A 233 -3.95 -7.23 -12.52
N SER A 234 -3.69 -6.38 -13.51
CA SER A 234 -2.57 -5.42 -13.49
C SER A 234 -2.74 -4.25 -12.51
N GLU A 235 -3.98 -3.97 -12.11
CA GLU A 235 -4.39 -2.87 -11.23
C GLU A 235 -4.75 -3.38 -9.82
N LYS A 236 -4.93 -4.69 -9.64
CA LYS A 236 -5.27 -5.29 -8.36
C LYS A 236 -4.16 -5.10 -7.33
N ASN A 237 -4.54 -4.64 -6.14
CA ASN A 237 -3.75 -4.77 -4.94
C ASN A 237 -3.64 -6.26 -4.56
N PRO A 238 -2.42 -6.83 -4.47
CA PRO A 238 -2.21 -8.25 -4.18
C PRO A 238 -2.80 -8.74 -2.85
N ARG A 239 -3.21 -7.82 -1.96
CA ARG A 239 -3.81 -8.12 -0.66
C ARG A 239 -5.26 -8.60 -0.76
N PHE A 240 -6.03 -8.16 -1.74
CA PHE A 240 -7.47 -8.43 -1.81
C PHE A 240 -7.76 -9.56 -2.81
N LEU A 241 -8.53 -10.58 -2.38
CA LEU A 241 -8.98 -11.69 -3.24
C LEU A 241 -9.91 -11.19 -4.36
N HIS A 242 -10.71 -10.17 -4.03
CA HIS A 242 -11.51 -9.38 -4.95
C HIS A 242 -11.19 -7.92 -4.66
N ASP A 243 -10.54 -7.26 -5.59
CA ASP A 243 -10.23 -5.83 -5.52
C ASP A 243 -11.19 -5.11 -6.44
N PHE A 244 -11.96 -4.17 -5.90
CA PHE A 244 -13.04 -3.51 -6.63
C PHE A 244 -12.63 -2.08 -6.95
N LYS A 245 -12.84 -1.67 -8.20
CA LYS A 245 -12.85 -0.28 -8.62
C LYS A 245 -14.31 0.10 -8.70
N THR A 246 -14.72 1.11 -7.96
CA THR A 246 -16.06 1.65 -8.17
C THR A 246 -16.01 2.79 -9.19
N LEU A 247 -17.04 2.93 -10.02
CA LEU A 247 -17.18 4.16 -10.80
C LEU A 247 -17.26 5.39 -9.85
N ALA A 248 -17.68 5.22 -8.60
CA ALA A 248 -17.57 6.28 -7.59
C ALA A 248 -16.11 6.69 -7.31
N ASP A 249 -15.16 5.76 -7.20
CA ASP A 249 -13.73 6.06 -7.01
C ASP A 249 -13.20 6.93 -8.17
N VAL A 250 -13.49 6.52 -9.41
CA VAL A 250 -13.07 7.28 -10.59
C VAL A 250 -13.73 8.65 -10.62
N LEU A 251 -15.03 8.73 -10.39
CA LEU A 251 -15.74 10.00 -10.42
C LEU A 251 -15.22 10.96 -9.35
N VAL A 252 -15.01 10.50 -8.12
CA VAL A 252 -14.42 11.31 -7.07
C VAL A 252 -13.04 11.82 -7.49
N GLN A 253 -12.18 10.95 -8.02
CA GLN A 253 -10.85 11.34 -8.47
C GLN A 253 -10.90 12.37 -9.62
N GLU A 254 -11.76 12.15 -10.62
CA GLU A 254 -11.86 13.03 -11.79
C GLU A 254 -12.54 14.36 -11.46
N VAL A 255 -13.46 14.40 -10.50
CA VAL A 255 -14.03 15.64 -9.94
C VAL A 255 -12.94 16.46 -9.25
N ILE A 256 -12.10 15.81 -8.43
CA ILE A 256 -10.97 16.48 -7.78
C ILE A 256 -10.01 17.04 -8.84
N LYS A 257 -9.61 16.22 -9.82
CA LYS A 257 -8.72 16.65 -10.91
C LYS A 257 -9.30 17.81 -11.71
N TYR A 258 -10.59 17.75 -12.06
CA TYR A 258 -11.26 18.77 -12.87
C TYR A 258 -11.27 20.12 -12.14
N HIS A 259 -11.77 20.16 -10.91
CA HIS A 259 -11.88 21.42 -10.16
C HIS A 259 -10.52 22.02 -9.81
N VAL A 260 -9.56 21.20 -9.38
CA VAL A 260 -8.21 21.67 -9.06
C VAL A 260 -7.50 22.18 -10.32
N SER A 261 -7.53 21.42 -11.42
CA SER A 261 -6.86 21.84 -12.66
C SER A 261 -7.51 23.04 -13.33
N SER A 262 -8.82 23.24 -13.12
CA SER A 262 -9.54 24.42 -13.64
C SER A 262 -9.12 25.70 -12.91
N LYS A 263 -8.84 25.59 -11.61
CA LYS A 263 -8.47 26.74 -10.76
C LYS A 263 -6.96 26.97 -10.66
N PHE A 264 -6.17 25.91 -10.82
CA PHE A 264 -4.71 25.91 -10.77
C PHE A 264 -4.15 25.18 -12.00
N PRO A 265 -4.16 25.81 -13.19
CA PRO A 265 -3.74 25.18 -14.44
C PRO A 265 -2.31 24.62 -14.44
N GLU A 266 -1.43 25.16 -13.60
CA GLU A 266 -0.06 24.70 -13.39
C GLU A 266 0.05 23.29 -12.80
N LEU A 267 -1.01 22.81 -12.13
CA LEU A 267 -1.08 21.45 -11.60
C LEU A 267 -1.55 20.42 -12.64
N LYS A 268 -1.99 20.87 -13.83
CA LYS A 268 -2.45 19.99 -14.88
C LYS A 268 -1.32 19.03 -15.30
N GLY A 269 -1.60 17.72 -15.24
CA GLY A 269 -0.60 16.67 -15.49
C GLY A 269 0.21 16.25 -14.26
N HIS A 270 -0.05 16.87 -13.11
CA HIS A 270 0.66 16.65 -11.85
C HIS A 270 -0.26 16.29 -10.68
N ILE A 271 -1.49 15.87 -11.02
CA ILE A 271 -2.46 15.30 -10.10
C ILE A 271 -2.54 13.81 -10.40
N TYR A 272 -2.00 13.03 -9.49
CA TYR A 272 -1.92 11.58 -9.53
C TYR A 272 -2.96 10.99 -8.58
N GLY A 273 -3.34 9.73 -8.80
CA GLY A 273 -4.25 9.04 -7.89
C GLY A 273 -4.24 7.54 -8.12
N GLU A 274 -4.98 6.83 -7.27
CA GLU A 274 -5.10 5.38 -7.29
C GLU A 274 -5.68 4.86 -8.62
N GLU A 275 -6.72 5.52 -9.13
CA GLU A 275 -7.56 4.95 -10.17
C GLU A 275 -7.16 5.37 -11.59
N THR A 276 -7.33 4.45 -12.53
CA THR A 276 -7.39 4.78 -13.96
C THR A 276 -8.77 5.31 -14.30
N ASN A 277 -8.88 6.28 -15.21
CA ASN A 277 -10.17 6.81 -15.64
C ASN A 277 -10.75 6.10 -16.87
N GLU A 278 -10.14 4.98 -17.26
CA GLU A 278 -10.58 4.16 -18.38
C GLU A 278 -11.57 3.08 -17.93
N PHE A 279 -12.69 2.97 -18.65
CA PHE A 279 -13.69 1.92 -18.54
C PHE A 279 -13.88 1.24 -19.90
N SER A 280 -14.45 0.03 -19.90
CA SER A 280 -14.86 -0.63 -21.13
C SER A 280 -16.30 -1.09 -21.01
N ASN A 281 -17.09 -0.79 -22.04
CA ASN A 281 -18.47 -1.29 -22.18
C ASN A 281 -18.55 -2.55 -23.07
N GLY A 282 -17.43 -3.24 -23.28
CA GLY A 282 -17.34 -4.44 -24.12
C GLY A 282 -17.12 -4.16 -25.62
N GLU A 283 -17.51 -2.99 -26.13
CA GLU A 283 -17.33 -2.60 -27.55
C GLU A 283 -16.22 -1.55 -27.73
N SER A 284 -16.11 -0.61 -26.79
CA SER A 284 -15.13 0.46 -26.82
C SER A 284 -14.57 0.77 -25.43
N SER A 285 -13.46 1.51 -25.43
CA SER A 285 -12.90 2.14 -24.24
C SER A 285 -13.53 3.51 -24.06
N ILE A 286 -13.99 3.81 -22.84
CA ILE A 286 -14.58 5.07 -22.43
C ILE A 286 -13.67 5.71 -21.40
N ILE A 287 -13.24 6.94 -21.66
CA ILE A 287 -12.50 7.74 -20.69
C ILE A 287 -13.51 8.57 -19.91
N VAL A 288 -13.64 8.28 -18.62
CA VAL A 288 -14.51 9.03 -17.70
C VAL A 288 -13.80 10.32 -17.32
N GLU A 289 -14.45 11.45 -17.57
CA GLU A 289 -13.98 12.77 -17.20
C GLU A 289 -15.17 13.69 -16.92
N VAL A 290 -14.98 14.67 -16.04
CA VAL A 290 -16.01 15.69 -15.80
C VAL A 290 -16.04 16.67 -16.96
N LYS A 291 -17.23 16.93 -17.50
CA LYS A 291 -17.44 17.87 -18.62
C LYS A 291 -17.84 19.24 -18.09
N GLU A 292 -17.86 20.24 -18.97
CA GLU A 292 -18.21 21.62 -18.62
C GLU A 292 -19.67 21.73 -18.16
N THR A 293 -20.57 20.94 -18.74
CA THR A 293 -21.99 20.97 -18.41
C THR A 293 -22.50 19.66 -17.79
N GLU A 294 -23.55 19.78 -16.96
CA GLU A 294 -24.29 18.64 -16.39
C GLU A 294 -24.81 17.70 -17.50
N ILE A 295 -25.29 18.27 -18.61
CA ILE A 295 -25.83 17.52 -19.75
C ILE A 295 -24.74 16.66 -20.41
N GLU A 296 -23.57 17.23 -20.66
CA GLU A 296 -22.47 16.48 -21.27
C GLU A 296 -21.89 15.43 -20.32
N THR A 297 -21.84 15.73 -19.02
CA THR A 297 -21.42 14.77 -18.00
C THR A 297 -22.41 13.61 -17.93
N THR A 298 -23.72 13.89 -17.92
CA THR A 298 -24.78 12.88 -18.01
C THR A 298 -24.61 12.00 -19.24
N ALA A 299 -24.41 12.60 -20.41
CA ALA A 299 -24.26 11.86 -21.66
C ALA A 299 -23.04 10.93 -21.65
N LEU A 300 -21.95 11.30 -20.98
CA LEU A 300 -20.78 10.45 -20.81
C LEU A 300 -21.05 9.31 -19.81
N LEU A 301 -21.62 9.63 -18.64
CA LEU A 301 -21.92 8.63 -17.61
C LEU A 301 -22.92 7.59 -18.10
N ASN A 302 -23.90 8.00 -18.91
CA ASN A 302 -24.85 7.07 -19.50
C ASN A 302 -24.19 6.05 -20.43
N GLN A 303 -23.07 6.37 -21.09
CA GLN A 303 -22.32 5.40 -21.90
C GLN A 303 -21.63 4.33 -21.06
N VAL A 304 -21.35 4.63 -19.78
CA VAL A 304 -20.70 3.71 -18.84
C VAL A 304 -21.73 2.90 -18.05
N LEU A 305 -22.80 3.55 -17.61
CA LEU A 305 -23.82 2.97 -16.74
C LEU A 305 -24.94 2.25 -17.50
N ASP A 306 -25.20 2.64 -18.76
CA ASP A 306 -26.40 2.26 -19.52
C ASP A 306 -27.70 2.51 -18.73
N ASP A 307 -27.70 3.59 -17.95
CA ASP A 307 -28.80 3.99 -17.10
C ASP A 307 -28.86 5.52 -17.01
N GLU A 308 -29.83 6.10 -17.73
CA GLU A 308 -29.96 7.55 -17.85
C GLU A 308 -30.37 8.19 -16.52
N GLN A 309 -31.16 7.50 -15.70
CA GLN A 309 -31.60 8.02 -14.40
C GLN A 309 -30.42 8.11 -13.44
N ALA A 310 -29.62 7.04 -13.36
CA ALA A 310 -28.39 6.98 -12.59
C ALA A 310 -27.36 8.04 -13.05
N ALA A 311 -27.16 8.15 -14.36
CA ALA A 311 -26.25 9.12 -14.96
C ALA A 311 -26.66 10.57 -14.62
N ASN A 312 -27.95 10.89 -14.74
CA ASN A 312 -28.48 12.21 -14.38
C ASN A 312 -28.31 12.49 -12.88
N ALA A 313 -28.62 11.52 -12.02
CA ALA A 313 -28.48 11.69 -10.57
C ALA A 313 -27.03 12.00 -10.18
N LEU A 314 -26.05 11.27 -10.73
CA LEU A 314 -24.63 11.50 -10.48
C LEU A 314 -24.14 12.83 -11.05
N ALA A 315 -24.48 13.15 -12.31
CA ALA A 315 -24.10 14.41 -12.93
C ALA A 315 -24.61 15.61 -12.13
N LYS A 316 -25.86 15.54 -11.65
CA LYS A 316 -26.44 16.57 -10.80
C LYS A 316 -25.66 16.77 -9.50
N VAL A 317 -25.20 15.71 -8.85
CA VAL A 317 -24.37 15.82 -7.64
C VAL A 317 -22.98 16.40 -7.96
N ILE A 318 -22.38 16.00 -9.09
CA ILE A 318 -21.07 16.51 -9.55
C ILE A 318 -21.11 18.01 -9.82
N HIS A 319 -22.15 18.47 -10.52
CA HIS A 319 -22.35 19.88 -10.91
C HIS A 319 -23.03 20.74 -9.83
N ASN A 320 -23.35 20.15 -8.67
CA ASN A 320 -23.90 20.92 -7.55
C ASN A 320 -22.79 21.69 -6.83
N ASP A 321 -22.73 22.99 -7.10
CA ASP A 321 -21.81 23.96 -6.48
C ASP A 321 -22.32 24.54 -5.16
N GLU A 322 -23.20 23.83 -4.43
CA GLU A 322 -23.52 24.19 -3.04
C GLU A 322 -22.25 24.50 -2.24
N ASP A 323 -22.26 25.68 -1.63
CA ASP A 323 -21.13 26.26 -0.93
C ASP A 323 -20.75 25.37 0.27
N PHE A 324 -19.47 24.98 0.30
CA PHE A 324 -18.89 24.38 1.49
C PHE A 324 -18.58 25.49 2.49
N GLU A 325 -19.49 25.73 3.45
CA GLU A 325 -19.28 26.66 4.56
C GLU A 325 -18.53 25.98 5.71
N GLU A 326 -17.29 25.54 5.47
CA GLU A 326 -16.34 25.36 6.57
C GLU A 326 -15.18 26.33 6.37
N VAL A 327 -15.07 27.27 7.31
CA VAL A 327 -14.08 28.33 7.26
C VAL A 327 -12.71 27.69 7.44
N ALA A 328 -11.98 27.48 6.34
CA ALA A 328 -10.53 27.39 6.39
C ALA A 328 -10.05 28.73 6.97
N ASN A 329 -9.96 28.80 8.30
CA ASN A 329 -9.78 30.04 9.08
C ASN A 329 -8.70 30.93 8.47
N ASN A 330 -9.09 31.93 7.65
CA ASN A 330 -8.26 33.00 7.06
C ASN A 330 -6.77 32.66 6.99
N LEU A 331 -6.44 31.50 6.44
CA LEU A 331 -5.11 30.92 6.61
C LEU A 331 -4.27 31.43 5.48
N SER A 332 -3.52 32.49 5.77
CA SER A 332 -2.70 33.12 4.75
C SER A 332 -1.43 32.31 4.51
N ILE A 333 -1.45 31.44 3.52
CA ILE A 333 -0.29 30.65 3.12
C ILE A 333 0.53 31.56 2.21
N SER A 334 1.57 32.20 2.75
CA SER A 334 2.28 33.26 2.03
C SER A 334 2.94 32.79 0.74
N GLN A 335 3.48 31.56 0.72
CA GLN A 335 4.16 30.96 -0.45
C GLN A 335 4.12 29.42 -0.38
N LEU A 336 3.67 28.78 -1.46
CA LEU A 336 3.89 27.35 -1.73
C LEU A 336 5.10 27.18 -2.67
N PRO A 337 5.80 26.04 -2.64
CA PRO A 337 6.77 25.70 -3.69
C PRO A 337 6.15 25.74 -5.09
N GLU A 338 6.95 26.04 -6.12
CA GLU A 338 6.48 26.10 -7.51
C GLU A 338 6.15 24.71 -8.08
N GLU A 339 6.91 23.70 -7.69
CA GLU A 339 6.87 22.34 -8.26
C GLU A 339 5.98 21.42 -7.43
N LEU A 340 4.68 21.67 -7.42
CA LEU A 340 3.71 20.89 -6.64
C LEU A 340 3.24 19.63 -7.39
N GLY A 341 3.01 18.56 -6.63
CA GLY A 341 2.28 17.37 -7.08
C GLY A 341 1.16 17.03 -6.11
N ILE A 342 0.13 16.35 -6.58
CA ILE A 342 -0.99 15.89 -5.76
C ILE A 342 -1.14 14.37 -5.88
N TRP A 343 -1.35 13.70 -4.76
CA TRP A 343 -1.81 12.31 -4.68
C TRP A 343 -3.24 12.27 -4.14
N ILE A 344 -4.11 11.52 -4.82
CA ILE A 344 -5.51 11.31 -4.46
C ILE A 344 -5.75 9.83 -4.16
N ASP A 345 -6.30 9.55 -2.98
CA ASP A 345 -7.05 8.33 -2.72
C ASP A 345 -8.54 8.73 -2.66
N PRO A 346 -9.34 8.37 -3.68
CA PRO A 346 -10.70 8.86 -3.80
C PRO A 346 -11.63 8.29 -2.73
N ILE A 347 -11.50 7.02 -2.36
CA ILE A 347 -12.28 6.34 -1.32
C ILE A 347 -11.39 5.27 -0.65
N ASP A 348 -10.55 5.69 0.29
CA ASP A 348 -9.74 4.78 1.11
C ASP A 348 -10.69 3.84 1.86
N SER A 349 -10.29 2.57 1.96
CA SER A 349 -11.10 1.50 2.51
C SER A 349 -12.35 1.17 1.68
N THR A 350 -12.21 1.12 0.34
CA THR A 350 -13.26 0.71 -0.62
C THR A 350 -14.02 -0.54 -0.20
N SER A 351 -13.34 -1.53 0.40
CA SER A 351 -13.99 -2.74 0.91
C SER A 351 -15.02 -2.48 2.03
N GLU A 352 -14.76 -1.54 2.92
CA GLU A 352 -15.72 -1.13 3.97
C GLU A 352 -16.81 -0.22 3.39
N TYR A 353 -16.48 0.58 2.37
CA TYR A 353 -17.45 1.37 1.62
C TYR A 353 -18.52 0.47 0.96
N ILE A 354 -18.10 -0.57 0.24
CA ILE A 354 -18.98 -1.54 -0.43
C ILE A 354 -19.79 -2.35 0.59
N GLN A 355 -19.15 -2.87 1.65
CA GLN A 355 -19.85 -3.63 2.69
C GLN A 355 -20.84 -2.75 3.45
N GLY A 356 -20.51 -1.48 3.62
CA GLY A 356 -21.47 -0.48 4.03
C GLY A 356 -22.04 -0.63 5.43
N ARG A 357 -21.31 -1.32 6.32
CA ARG A 357 -21.65 -1.49 7.74
C ARG A 357 -21.53 -0.15 8.45
N THR A 358 -22.41 0.17 9.39
CA THR A 358 -22.40 1.47 10.09
C THR A 358 -21.27 1.60 11.12
N GLY A 359 -20.50 0.53 11.36
CA GLY A 359 -19.63 0.41 12.52
C GLY A 359 -20.46 0.12 13.77
N GLU A 360 -20.04 -0.84 14.58
CA GLU A 360 -20.58 -1.08 15.92
C GLU A 360 -19.47 -0.79 16.93
N ASP A 361 -19.77 0.04 17.94
CA ASP A 361 -19.31 -0.04 19.34
C ASP A 361 -19.23 1.34 20.03
N SER A 362 -19.46 1.36 21.35
CA SER A 362 -19.10 2.45 22.24
C SER A 362 -17.58 2.48 22.44
N GLY A 363 -16.84 3.14 21.55
CA GLY A 363 -15.37 3.24 21.66
C GLY A 363 -14.68 3.56 20.33
N LEU A 364 -13.41 3.14 20.22
CA LEU A 364 -12.62 3.28 19.00
C LEU A 364 -13.22 2.44 17.87
N VAL A 365 -13.79 3.09 16.85
CA VAL A 365 -14.34 2.43 15.67
C VAL A 365 -13.23 1.76 14.87
N ARG A 366 -13.42 0.49 14.49
CA ARG A 366 -12.40 -0.35 13.84
C ARG A 366 -12.74 -0.80 12.42
N THR A 367 -14.02 -0.83 12.06
CA THR A 367 -14.54 -1.28 10.76
C THR A 367 -15.80 -0.50 10.39
N GLY A 368 -16.30 -0.70 9.17
CA GLY A 368 -17.49 -0.05 8.63
C GLY A 368 -17.21 1.27 7.91
N LEU A 369 -18.28 1.92 7.48
CA LEU A 369 -18.30 3.20 6.78
C LEU A 369 -17.51 4.30 7.50
N PRO A 370 -17.47 4.39 8.85
CA PRO A 370 -16.62 5.39 9.50
C PRO A 370 -15.12 5.22 9.21
N CYS A 371 -14.67 4.05 8.75
CA CYS A 371 -13.28 3.85 8.32
C CYS A 371 -12.99 4.34 6.90
N VAL A 372 -13.97 4.89 6.18
CA VAL A 372 -13.81 5.39 4.81
C VAL A 372 -13.36 6.85 4.84
N THR A 373 -12.33 7.16 4.05
CA THR A 373 -11.78 8.52 3.94
C THR A 373 -11.46 8.89 2.49
N VAL A 374 -11.64 10.16 2.12
CA VAL A 374 -11.08 10.76 0.91
C VAL A 374 -9.77 11.43 1.29
N LEU A 375 -8.67 11.10 0.61
CA LEU A 375 -7.34 11.63 0.91
C LEU A 375 -6.83 12.48 -0.26
N ILE A 376 -6.43 13.72 0.04
CA ILE A 376 -5.78 14.61 -0.93
C ILE A 376 -4.48 15.11 -0.31
N GLY A 377 -3.34 14.62 -0.83
CA GLY A 377 -2.01 14.97 -0.36
C GLY A 377 -1.25 15.78 -1.39
N VAL A 378 -0.69 16.93 -0.99
CA VAL A 378 0.15 17.80 -1.81
C VAL A 378 1.59 17.63 -1.38
N PHE A 379 2.49 17.46 -2.33
CA PHE A 379 3.92 17.29 -2.08
C PHE A 379 4.77 18.17 -3.01
N ASP A 380 5.98 18.48 -2.58
CA ASP A 380 7.00 19.11 -3.42
C ASP A 380 7.64 18.05 -4.32
N ARG A 381 7.55 18.20 -5.65
CA ARG A 381 8.14 17.25 -6.61
C ARG A 381 9.66 17.24 -6.62
N LEU A 382 10.31 18.29 -6.13
CA LEU A 382 11.77 18.37 -6.08
C LEU A 382 12.33 17.60 -4.88
N THR A 383 11.74 17.78 -3.71
CA THR A 383 12.23 17.17 -2.45
C THR A 383 11.46 15.91 -2.05
N GLY A 384 10.26 15.72 -2.59
CA GLY A 384 9.31 14.70 -2.18
C GLY A 384 8.66 14.95 -0.81
N ALA A 385 8.85 16.12 -0.21
CA ALA A 385 8.28 16.44 1.10
C ALA A 385 6.74 16.60 1.02
N PRO A 386 5.98 16.03 1.97
CA PRO A 386 4.54 16.29 2.08
C PRO A 386 4.29 17.68 2.68
N LEU A 387 3.49 18.50 2.00
CA LEU A 387 3.32 19.92 2.32
C LEU A 387 1.92 20.23 2.85
N VAL A 388 0.88 19.73 2.18
CA VAL A 388 -0.52 19.98 2.54
C VAL A 388 -1.28 18.67 2.49
N GLY A 389 -2.08 18.40 3.50
CA GLY A 389 -2.94 17.23 3.54
C GLY A 389 -4.37 17.63 3.84
N VAL A 390 -5.32 17.06 3.12
CA VAL A 390 -6.76 17.16 3.39
C VAL A 390 -7.34 15.75 3.48
N VAL A 391 -8.08 15.50 4.55
CA VAL A 391 -8.82 14.25 4.78
C VAL A 391 -10.27 14.62 5.00
N ASN A 392 -11.16 14.07 4.18
CA ASN A 392 -12.59 14.05 4.46
C ASN A 392 -12.97 12.64 4.92
N GLN A 393 -13.62 12.52 6.07
CA GLN A 393 -14.27 11.30 6.53
C GLN A 393 -15.78 11.43 6.23
N PRO A 394 -16.30 10.89 5.11
CA PRO A 394 -17.65 11.21 4.66
C PRO A 394 -18.75 10.70 5.59
N PHE A 395 -18.48 9.57 6.26
CA PHE A 395 -19.40 8.82 7.11
C PHE A 395 -18.93 8.88 8.58
N ALA A 396 -18.68 10.08 9.10
CA ALA A 396 -18.07 10.24 10.42
C ALA A 396 -19.05 10.02 11.58
N GLU A 397 -20.24 10.60 11.49
CA GLU A 397 -21.31 10.44 12.48
C GLU A 397 -22.63 10.13 11.78
N LYS A 398 -23.49 9.35 12.44
CA LYS A 398 -24.78 8.91 11.90
C LYS A 398 -25.90 9.28 12.87
N ASP A 399 -26.55 10.40 12.56
CA ASP A 399 -27.79 10.83 13.22
C ASP A 399 -28.98 10.57 12.27
N ASP A 400 -29.68 11.62 11.82
CA ASP A 400 -30.71 11.57 10.77
C ASP A 400 -30.13 11.33 9.36
N GLY A 401 -28.82 11.27 9.25
CA GLY A 401 -28.03 11.04 8.04
C GLY A 401 -26.54 11.03 8.35
N TRP A 402 -25.70 10.77 7.35
CA TRP A 402 -24.25 10.77 7.51
C TRP A 402 -23.66 12.18 7.40
N THR A 403 -22.99 12.61 8.46
CA THR A 403 -22.23 13.86 8.49
C THR A 403 -20.75 13.60 8.25
N SER A 404 -20.10 14.55 7.58
CA SER A 404 -18.69 14.47 7.23
C SER A 404 -17.84 15.20 8.28
N LYS A 405 -16.63 14.69 8.55
CA LYS A 405 -15.60 15.40 9.31
C LYS A 405 -14.40 15.69 8.44
N TYR A 406 -13.77 16.84 8.67
CA TYR A 406 -12.66 17.33 7.87
C TYR A 406 -11.43 17.53 8.73
N PHE A 407 -10.29 17.14 8.17
CA PHE A 407 -8.99 17.30 8.79
C PHE A 407 -8.05 17.85 7.74
N TYR A 408 -7.23 18.83 8.14
CA TYR A 408 -6.20 19.33 7.25
C TYR A 408 -4.93 19.71 7.99
N GLY A 409 -3.84 19.78 7.25
CA GLY A 409 -2.54 20.14 7.76
C GLY A 409 -1.69 20.84 6.71
N VAL A 410 -0.93 21.82 7.15
CA VAL A 410 0.04 22.56 6.33
C VAL A 410 1.38 22.50 7.06
N ASN A 411 2.38 21.91 6.40
CA ASN A 411 3.75 21.74 6.84
C ASN A 411 4.66 22.45 5.84
N LEU A 412 4.98 23.71 6.13
CA LEU A 412 5.90 24.53 5.36
C LEU A 412 6.98 25.06 6.31
N GLN A 413 8.10 25.51 5.75
CA GLN A 413 9.30 25.91 6.49
C GLN A 413 9.02 26.82 7.71
N ASP A 414 8.08 27.75 7.58
CA ASP A 414 7.72 28.73 8.63
C ASP A 414 6.25 28.61 9.08
N LEU A 415 5.54 27.54 8.69
CA LEU A 415 4.12 27.38 8.98
C LEU A 415 3.77 25.91 9.24
N ASN A 416 3.36 25.61 10.47
CA ASN A 416 2.83 24.31 10.88
C ASN A 416 1.44 24.51 11.45
N VAL A 417 0.42 24.08 10.71
CA VAL A 417 -0.97 24.27 11.06
C VAL A 417 -1.73 22.98 10.86
N THR A 418 -2.63 22.67 11.79
CA THR A 418 -3.56 21.56 11.66
C THR A 418 -4.96 21.97 12.08
N HIS A 419 -5.95 21.31 11.48
CA HIS A 419 -7.33 21.39 11.90
C HIS A 419 -7.91 19.99 12.09
N PRO A 420 -8.64 19.77 13.19
CA PRO A 420 -8.66 20.63 14.38
C PRO A 420 -7.25 20.74 15.01
N PRO A 421 -6.99 21.73 15.86
CA PRO A 421 -5.68 21.88 16.51
C PRO A 421 -5.29 20.60 17.25
N SER A 422 -4.00 20.26 17.23
CA SER A 422 -3.45 19.03 17.78
C SER A 422 -4.12 18.57 19.09
N PHE A 423 -4.74 17.40 19.05
CA PHE A 423 -5.39 16.79 20.20
C PHE A 423 -4.38 16.41 21.27
N LEU A 424 -4.74 16.51 22.55
CA LEU A 424 -3.91 15.95 23.61
C LEU A 424 -3.82 14.43 23.41
N PRO A 425 -2.60 13.84 23.36
CA PRO A 425 -2.46 12.40 23.20
C PRO A 425 -3.13 11.67 24.37
N SER A 426 -3.85 10.60 24.04
CA SER A 426 -4.26 9.65 25.06
C SER A 426 -3.03 9.08 25.77
N ASN A 427 -3.14 8.83 27.08
CA ASN A 427 -2.12 8.07 27.80
C ASN A 427 -2.11 6.58 27.40
N GLU A 428 -3.11 6.14 26.63
CA GLU A 428 -3.19 4.78 26.12
C GLU A 428 -2.18 4.54 25.00
N LYS A 429 -1.37 3.49 25.15
CA LYS A 429 -0.36 3.08 24.17
C LYS A 429 -0.96 2.20 23.07
N LEU A 430 -2.05 2.64 22.45
CA LEU A 430 -2.68 1.91 21.34
C LEU A 430 -1.85 2.04 20.06
N VAL A 431 -1.59 0.93 19.37
CA VAL A 431 -0.90 0.92 18.06
C VAL A 431 -1.82 0.33 17.03
N ALA A 432 -2.18 1.11 16.01
CA ALA A 432 -2.93 0.60 14.88
C ALA A 432 -2.10 -0.43 14.11
N VAL A 433 -2.74 -1.51 13.68
CA VAL A 433 -2.17 -2.54 12.80
C VAL A 433 -3.22 -3.01 11.80
N SER A 434 -2.76 -3.58 10.68
CA SER A 434 -3.66 -4.32 9.79
C SER A 434 -3.98 -5.70 10.38
N SER A 435 -5.18 -6.24 10.13
CA SER A 435 -5.52 -7.62 10.53
C SER A 435 -4.54 -8.65 9.95
N SER A 436 -4.06 -8.39 8.73
CA SER A 436 -3.05 -9.17 8.03
C SER A 436 -1.62 -8.95 8.52
N GLU A 437 -1.36 -8.11 9.52
CA GLU A 437 -0.01 -7.91 10.06
C GLU A 437 0.51 -9.18 10.76
N ASP A 438 1.82 -9.38 10.76
CA ASP A 438 2.47 -10.55 11.34
C ASP A 438 2.21 -10.65 12.84
N ALA A 439 1.82 -11.85 13.29
CA ALA A 439 1.48 -12.13 14.69
C ALA A 439 2.65 -11.81 15.62
N ASP A 440 3.88 -12.12 15.19
CA ASP A 440 5.10 -11.83 15.95
C ASP A 440 5.28 -10.32 16.22
N ILE A 441 4.92 -9.46 15.26
CA ILE A 441 4.98 -8.00 15.45
C ILE A 441 3.94 -7.56 16.49
N LYS A 442 2.72 -8.09 16.41
CA LYS A 442 1.65 -7.81 17.39
C LYS A 442 2.06 -8.29 18.81
N GLU A 443 2.71 -9.44 18.91
CA GLU A 443 3.23 -9.98 20.17
C GLU A 443 4.33 -9.09 20.75
N ILE A 444 5.34 -8.72 19.96
CA ILE A 444 6.42 -7.81 20.38
C ILE A 444 5.87 -6.48 20.89
N LEU A 445 4.91 -5.88 20.19
CA LEU A 445 4.26 -4.64 20.63
C LEU A 445 3.58 -4.84 22.00
N SER A 446 2.85 -5.94 22.17
CA SER A 446 2.12 -6.26 23.40
C SER A 446 3.07 -6.46 24.60
N ASP A 447 4.13 -7.23 24.40
CA ASP A 447 5.15 -7.52 25.42
C ASP A 447 5.91 -6.28 25.87
N ASN A 448 5.91 -5.22 25.06
CA ASN A 448 6.59 -3.95 25.34
C ASN A 448 5.62 -2.82 25.71
N GLY A 449 4.41 -3.17 26.18
CA GLY A 449 3.47 -2.24 26.81
C GLY A 449 2.66 -1.41 25.82
N TYR A 450 2.61 -1.79 24.55
CA TYR A 450 1.61 -1.28 23.60
C TYR A 450 0.41 -2.22 23.54
N THR A 451 -0.71 -1.73 23.01
CA THR A 451 -1.88 -2.57 22.69
C THR A 451 -2.15 -2.48 21.20
N PRO A 452 -1.81 -3.51 20.41
CA PRO A 452 -2.15 -3.56 19.00
C PRO A 452 -3.68 -3.57 18.82
N VAL A 453 -4.18 -2.69 17.96
CA VAL A 453 -5.59 -2.62 17.60
C VAL A 453 -5.74 -2.75 16.08
N GLU A 454 -6.52 -3.74 15.66
CA GLU A 454 -6.80 -3.96 14.24
C GLU A 454 -7.86 -2.97 13.76
N ILE A 455 -7.50 -2.16 12.75
CA ILE A 455 -8.35 -1.09 12.22
C ILE A 455 -8.33 -1.16 10.69
N ALA A 456 -9.50 -1.05 10.06
CA ALA A 456 -9.68 -0.97 8.61
C ALA A 456 -9.28 0.41 8.05
N GLY A 457 -9.00 0.50 6.74
CA GLY A 457 -8.59 1.75 6.05
C GLY A 457 -7.17 2.23 6.37
N ALA A 458 -6.35 2.47 5.36
CA ALA A 458 -4.98 2.96 5.58
C ALA A 458 -5.00 4.43 6.03
N GLY A 459 -5.77 5.25 5.32
CA GLY A 459 -6.06 6.64 5.66
C GLY A 459 -6.72 6.75 7.04
N TYR A 460 -7.70 5.91 7.34
CA TYR A 460 -8.35 5.93 8.65
C TYR A 460 -7.42 5.56 9.82
N LYS A 461 -6.53 4.56 9.66
CA LYS A 461 -5.49 4.26 10.66
C LYS A 461 -4.59 5.45 10.95
N LEU A 462 -4.18 6.17 9.90
CA LEU A 462 -3.36 7.38 10.05
C LEU A 462 -4.17 8.52 10.70
N LEU A 463 -5.45 8.65 10.36
CA LEU A 463 -6.36 9.62 10.97
C LEU A 463 -6.52 9.38 12.49
N LYS A 464 -6.54 8.13 12.95
CA LYS A 464 -6.54 7.81 14.39
C LYS A 464 -5.27 8.28 15.12
N ILE A 465 -4.13 8.36 14.42
CA ILE A 465 -2.89 8.96 14.98
C ILE A 465 -3.03 10.48 15.07
N ILE A 466 -3.50 11.10 13.98
CA ILE A 466 -3.71 12.55 13.88
C ILE A 466 -4.66 13.06 14.99
N THR A 467 -5.69 12.26 15.29
CA THR A 467 -6.69 12.53 16.34
C THR A 467 -6.23 12.15 17.75
N GLY A 468 -5.09 11.46 17.88
CA GLY A 468 -4.52 11.07 19.17
C GLY A 468 -5.18 9.88 19.84
N GLU A 469 -6.07 9.17 19.15
CA GLU A 469 -6.73 7.95 19.64
C GLU A 469 -5.80 6.74 19.62
N VAL A 470 -4.82 6.71 18.69
CA VAL A 470 -3.71 5.76 18.70
C VAL A 470 -2.37 6.51 18.62
N CYS A 471 -1.30 5.92 19.15
CA CYS A 471 0.00 6.58 19.21
C CYS A 471 0.88 6.31 17.98
N ALA A 472 0.64 5.21 17.28
CA ALA A 472 1.37 4.82 16.07
C ALA A 472 0.56 3.87 15.18
N TYR A 473 1.02 3.70 13.94
CA TYR A 473 0.61 2.65 13.02
C TYR A 473 1.85 1.92 12.53
N VAL A 474 1.92 0.62 12.77
CA VAL A 474 2.98 -0.26 12.28
C VAL A 474 2.44 -1.12 11.14
N LEU A 475 3.11 -1.07 10.00
CA LEU A 475 2.88 -1.95 8.85
C LEU A 475 4.21 -2.45 8.31
N SER A 476 4.51 -3.74 8.44
CA SER A 476 5.73 -4.33 7.88
C SER A 476 5.62 -4.69 6.40
N LYS A 477 4.39 -4.74 5.87
CA LYS A 477 4.06 -5.30 4.56
C LYS A 477 3.94 -4.23 3.47
N PRO A 478 4.29 -4.53 2.21
CA PRO A 478 4.18 -3.63 1.07
C PRO A 478 2.73 -3.55 0.56
N THR A 479 1.82 -3.07 1.40
CA THR A 479 0.37 -3.04 1.11
C THR A 479 -0.24 -1.65 1.29
N THR A 480 0.62 -0.63 1.28
CA THR A 480 0.21 0.77 1.23
C THR A 480 0.95 1.48 0.10
N PHE A 481 0.34 2.52 -0.44
CA PHE A 481 0.85 3.28 -1.57
C PHE A 481 1.04 4.76 -1.22
N LEU A 482 1.56 5.53 -2.18
CA LEU A 482 1.77 6.97 -2.02
C LEU A 482 0.45 7.71 -1.75
N TRP A 483 -0.64 7.33 -2.41
CA TRP A 483 -1.97 7.93 -2.21
C TRP A 483 -2.54 7.68 -0.81
N ASP A 484 -2.38 6.47 -0.27
CA ASP A 484 -2.82 6.12 1.09
C ASP A 484 -2.19 6.99 2.21
N THR A 485 -0.99 7.51 1.95
CA THR A 485 -0.14 8.09 3.00
C THR A 485 0.10 9.60 2.86
N CYS A 486 0.07 10.16 1.64
CA CYS A 486 0.52 11.53 1.38
C CYS A 486 -0.23 12.58 2.19
N ALA A 487 -1.57 12.52 2.18
CA ALA A 487 -2.40 13.49 2.90
C ALA A 487 -2.11 13.44 4.41
N CYS A 488 -2.19 12.26 5.01
CA CYS A 488 -2.00 12.11 6.44
C CYS A 488 -0.54 12.37 6.88
N ASN A 489 0.45 12.09 6.03
CA ASN A 489 1.86 12.40 6.35
C ASN A 489 2.08 13.92 6.47
N ALA A 490 1.50 14.72 5.57
CA ALA A 490 1.56 16.19 5.67
C ALA A 490 0.96 16.69 6.99
N ILE A 491 -0.18 16.11 7.41
CA ILE A 491 -0.83 16.46 8.68
C ILE A 491 0.03 16.03 9.86
N LEU A 492 0.60 14.83 9.83
CA LEU A 492 1.48 14.33 10.90
C LEU A 492 2.76 15.14 11.03
N GLU A 493 3.44 15.48 9.93
CA GLU A 493 4.65 16.34 9.98
C GLU A 493 4.30 17.72 10.57
N ALA A 494 3.14 18.29 10.23
CA ALA A 494 2.66 19.54 10.85
C ALA A 494 2.36 19.42 12.36
N GLN A 495 2.13 18.21 12.89
CA GLN A 495 1.98 17.94 14.33
C GLN A 495 3.30 17.58 15.03
N GLY A 496 4.43 17.52 14.31
CA GLY A 496 5.72 17.06 14.84
C GLY A 496 5.88 15.52 14.85
N GLY A 497 5.00 14.81 14.15
CA GLY A 497 5.11 13.38 13.86
C GLY A 497 5.63 13.14 12.44
N GLY A 498 5.29 11.98 11.87
CA GLY A 498 5.60 11.67 10.48
C GLY A 498 5.39 10.20 10.13
N ILE A 499 5.82 9.84 8.92
CA ILE A 499 5.84 8.46 8.43
C ILE A 499 7.25 8.11 7.93
N ILE A 500 7.82 7.02 8.43
CA ILE A 500 9.06 6.42 7.93
C ILE A 500 8.80 5.09 7.24
N ASN A 501 9.70 4.69 6.35
CA ASN A 501 9.74 3.35 5.80
C ASN A 501 10.16 2.35 6.89
N TYR A 502 9.37 1.30 7.11
CA TYR A 502 9.61 0.31 8.17
C TYR A 502 10.97 -0.40 8.01
N SER A 503 11.37 -0.68 6.77
CA SER A 503 12.60 -1.42 6.48
C SER A 503 13.86 -0.56 6.46
N THR A 504 13.79 0.68 5.96
CA THR A 504 14.98 1.55 5.81
C THR A 504 15.11 2.61 6.89
N LEU A 505 14.05 2.85 7.67
CA LEU A 505 13.95 3.91 8.68
C LEU A 505 14.12 5.33 8.14
N GLU A 506 14.01 5.51 6.82
CA GLU A 506 14.05 6.82 6.17
C GLU A 506 12.64 7.41 6.07
N PRO A 507 12.49 8.74 6.15
CA PRO A 507 11.21 9.41 5.93
C PRO A 507 10.58 9.03 4.59
N VAL A 508 9.27 8.80 4.58
CA VAL A 508 8.53 8.59 3.33
C VAL A 508 8.54 9.89 2.52
N ARG A 509 8.89 9.77 1.25
CA ARG A 509 8.95 10.87 0.28
C ARG A 509 8.15 10.51 -0.96
N TYR A 510 7.48 11.51 -1.50
CA TYR A 510 6.53 11.38 -2.59
C TYR A 510 7.16 11.77 -3.92
N ARG A 511 6.64 11.20 -4.99
CA ARG A 511 7.08 11.44 -6.36
C ARG A 511 5.92 11.25 -7.31
N ALA A 512 6.08 11.73 -8.54
CA ALA A 512 5.22 11.30 -9.63
C ALA A 512 5.35 9.79 -9.84
N GLY A 513 4.24 9.13 -10.16
CA GLY A 513 4.21 7.71 -10.44
C GLY A 513 2.87 7.28 -11.00
N GLN A 514 2.81 6.08 -11.57
CA GLN A 514 1.57 5.47 -12.01
C GLN A 514 1.52 3.98 -11.63
N GLY A 515 0.33 3.54 -11.22
CA GLY A 515 0.08 2.15 -10.88
C GLY A 515 0.74 1.67 -9.58
N VAL A 516 0.31 0.49 -9.15
CA VAL A 516 0.68 -0.10 -7.85
C VAL A 516 2.18 -0.32 -7.69
N LYS A 517 2.88 -0.72 -8.75
CA LYS A 517 4.31 -1.07 -8.65
C LYS A 517 5.21 0.14 -8.38
N GLU A 518 4.95 1.27 -9.02
CA GLU A 518 5.79 2.45 -8.87
C GLU A 518 5.48 3.24 -7.61
N CYS A 519 4.26 3.08 -7.09
CA CYS A 519 3.73 3.88 -5.98
C CYS A 519 3.67 3.11 -4.65
N CYS A 520 4.16 1.88 -4.62
CA CYS A 520 4.15 1.05 -3.40
C CYS A 520 5.16 1.54 -2.36
N ASN A 521 4.75 1.56 -1.11
CA ASN A 521 5.64 1.64 0.05
C ASN A 521 6.23 0.25 0.31
N ASP A 522 7.14 -0.20 -0.57
CA ASP A 522 7.66 -1.58 -0.65
C ASP A 522 8.31 -2.11 0.63
N GLY A 523 8.77 -1.22 1.51
CA GLY A 523 9.42 -1.60 2.77
C GLY A 523 8.47 -1.67 3.97
N GLY A 524 7.17 -1.41 3.79
CA GLY A 524 6.24 -1.11 4.87
C GLY A 524 6.43 0.30 5.42
N ILE A 525 5.61 0.68 6.40
CA ILE A 525 5.64 2.00 7.04
C ILE A 525 5.53 1.91 8.57
N ILE A 526 6.08 2.91 9.25
CA ILE A 526 5.72 3.25 10.62
C ILE A 526 5.30 4.71 10.64
N ALA A 527 4.04 4.95 10.99
CA ALA A 527 3.55 6.30 11.26
C ALA A 527 3.51 6.54 12.76
N TYR A 528 3.88 7.75 13.18
CA TYR A 528 4.07 8.08 14.58
C TYR A 528 3.74 9.55 14.83
N ARG A 529 3.42 9.85 16.08
CA ARG A 529 3.02 11.20 16.49
C ARG A 529 4.17 12.06 17.05
N ASN A 530 5.21 11.43 17.61
CA ASN A 530 6.38 12.11 18.14
C ASN A 530 7.62 11.20 18.20
N ASP A 531 8.78 11.82 18.39
CA ASP A 531 10.08 11.16 18.41
C ASP A 531 10.23 10.09 19.50
N GLU A 532 9.59 10.26 20.67
CA GLU A 532 9.67 9.29 21.76
C GLU A 532 9.05 7.94 21.34
N ILE A 533 7.88 7.98 20.71
CA ILE A 533 7.17 6.79 20.24
C ILE A 533 7.99 6.06 19.19
N ILE A 534 8.47 6.76 18.16
CA ILE A 534 9.19 6.10 17.06
C ILE A 534 10.53 5.52 17.50
N ASN A 535 11.27 6.22 18.37
CA ASN A 535 12.53 5.70 18.91
C ASN A 535 12.31 4.43 19.71
N HIS A 536 11.25 4.39 20.53
CA HIS A 536 10.90 3.18 21.28
C HIS A 536 10.46 2.04 20.34
N LEU A 537 9.63 2.32 19.33
CA LEU A 537 9.20 1.31 18.36
C LEU A 537 10.37 0.70 17.58
N ILE A 538 11.30 1.53 17.09
CA ILE A 538 12.52 1.07 16.40
C ILE A 538 13.32 0.13 17.30
N GLN A 539 13.47 0.49 18.57
CA GLN A 539 14.21 -0.32 19.54
C GLN A 539 13.56 -1.68 19.78
N ILE A 540 12.25 -1.72 20.09
CA ILE A 540 11.58 -2.97 20.47
C ILE A 540 11.37 -3.91 19.27
N LEU A 541 11.18 -3.34 18.07
CA LEU A 541 11.06 -4.11 16.83
C LEU A 541 12.44 -4.50 16.26
N ASN A 542 13.54 -4.11 16.93
CA ASN A 542 14.91 -4.40 16.56
C ASN A 542 15.22 -4.02 15.10
N LEU A 543 14.75 -2.84 14.67
CA LEU A 543 14.97 -2.32 13.33
C LEU A 543 16.34 -1.64 13.29
N VAL A 544 17.17 -2.04 12.34
CA VAL A 544 18.54 -1.52 12.18
C VAL A 544 18.65 -0.86 10.81
N LYS A 545 19.31 0.31 10.78
CA LYS A 545 19.63 1.04 9.53
C LYS A 545 20.57 0.25 8.62
#